data_AF-A0A7W0XZ50-F1
#
_entry.id   AF-A0A7W0XZ50-F1
#
_cell.length_a   1.000
_cell.length_b   1.000
_cell.length_c   1.000
_cell.angle_alpha   90.00
_cell.angle_beta   90.00
_cell.angle_gamma   90.00
#
_symmetry.space_group_name_H-M   'P 1'
#
loop_
_entity.id
_entity.type
_entity.pdbx_description
1 polymer ?
#
loop_
_entity_poly.entity_id
_entity_poly.type
_entity_poly.pdbx_seq_one_letter_code
_entity_poly.pdbx_strand_id
1 'polypeptide(L)'
;MAPPGGVSVLAARLANTYASVAAAAPKALILVTGYPYLFETPAATNPNFSTIVAINQATTALNATIAGVVGTLQAAGVNIEYVDVTAAFDGHEIGSAVPFINSTGPDAFHPNAAGYVAYAAALEAALPTKHGYDTDDNRPGGWGAGAAHLSCSRWTLGGGRSVVDWFAADLVVGMEQRLVEQVPDVAPA
;
A
#
# COMPACT_ATOMS: atom_id res chain seq x y z
N MET A 1 25.98 1.46 -12.89
CA MET A 1 25.15 0.71 -13.87
C MET A 1 24.68 -0.56 -13.16
N ALA A 2 23.40 -0.61 -12.77
CA ALA A 2 22.85 -1.83 -12.16
C ALA A 2 22.79 -2.95 -13.22
N PRO A 3 23.02 -4.22 -12.87
CA PRO A 3 23.05 -5.30 -13.84
C PRO A 3 21.68 -5.47 -14.53
N PRO A 4 21.66 -5.72 -15.86
CA PRO A 4 20.43 -5.89 -16.63
C PRO A 4 19.77 -7.22 -16.23
N GLY A 5 18.80 -7.17 -15.32
CA GLY A 5 18.00 -8.36 -14.94
C GLY A 5 17.20 -8.25 -13.65
N GLY A 6 17.59 -7.38 -12.71
CA GLY A 6 16.89 -7.25 -11.42
C GLY A 6 15.47 -6.67 -11.56
N VAL A 7 15.33 -5.60 -12.35
CA VAL A 7 14.04 -4.91 -12.57
C VAL A 7 13.05 -5.79 -13.34
N SER A 8 13.50 -6.59 -14.31
CA SER A 8 12.61 -7.46 -15.09
C SER A 8 12.12 -8.66 -14.29
N VAL A 9 12.97 -9.24 -13.43
CA VAL A 9 12.56 -10.33 -12.53
C VAL A 9 11.57 -9.84 -11.48
N LEU A 10 11.80 -8.65 -10.90
CA LEU A 10 10.87 -8.04 -9.96
C LEU A 10 9.52 -7.76 -10.64
N ALA A 11 9.53 -7.13 -11.81
CA ALA A 11 8.31 -6.83 -12.55
C ALA A 11 7.47 -8.09 -12.82
N ALA A 12 8.11 -9.18 -13.25
CA ALA A 12 7.43 -10.46 -13.48
C ALA A 12 6.82 -11.06 -12.20
N ARG A 13 7.54 -10.98 -11.07
CA ARG A 13 7.04 -11.46 -9.77
C ARG A 13 5.85 -10.63 -9.27
N LEU A 14 5.92 -9.31 -9.40
CA LEU A 14 4.82 -8.42 -9.04
C LEU A 14 3.58 -8.70 -9.91
N ALA A 15 3.76 -8.83 -11.22
CA ALA A 15 2.66 -9.12 -12.14
C ALA A 15 1.95 -10.43 -11.77
N ASN A 16 2.72 -11.50 -11.50
CA ASN A 16 2.16 -12.79 -11.08
C ASN A 16 1.43 -12.68 -9.73
N THR A 17 1.99 -11.94 -8.78
CA THR A 17 1.39 -11.74 -7.45
C THR A 17 0.05 -11.00 -7.58
N TYR A 18 0.03 -9.86 -8.26
CA TYR A 18 -1.17 -9.05 -8.42
C TYR A 18 -2.25 -9.75 -9.23
N ALA A 19 -1.88 -10.48 -10.29
CA ALA A 19 -2.81 -11.32 -11.05
C ALA A 19 -3.43 -12.43 -10.19
N SER A 20 -2.65 -13.04 -9.30
CA SER A 20 -3.16 -14.06 -8.36
C SER A 20 -4.15 -13.47 -7.37
N VAL A 21 -3.89 -12.26 -6.86
CA VAL A 21 -4.84 -11.56 -5.98
C VAL A 21 -6.11 -11.18 -6.73
N ALA A 22 -5.99 -10.65 -7.95
CA ALA A 22 -7.15 -10.33 -8.79
C ALA A 22 -8.01 -11.56 -9.10
N ALA A 23 -7.38 -12.71 -9.37
CA ALA A 23 -8.09 -13.97 -9.58
C ALA A 23 -8.82 -14.46 -8.32
N ALA A 24 -8.21 -14.29 -7.14
CA ALA A 24 -8.81 -14.66 -5.87
C ALA A 24 -9.95 -13.71 -5.42
N ALA A 25 -9.88 -12.43 -5.81
CA ALA A 25 -10.83 -11.39 -5.43
C ALA A 25 -11.28 -10.55 -6.65
N PRO A 26 -12.03 -11.14 -7.61
CA PRO A 26 -12.33 -10.52 -8.91
C PRO A 26 -13.22 -9.28 -8.85
N LYS A 27 -13.82 -8.99 -7.69
CA LYS A 27 -14.67 -7.80 -7.46
C LYS A 27 -13.99 -6.75 -6.58
N ALA A 28 -12.80 -7.02 -6.06
CA ALA A 28 -12.12 -6.09 -5.16
C ALA A 28 -11.48 -4.94 -5.94
N LEU A 29 -11.36 -3.79 -5.27
CA LEU A 29 -10.35 -2.80 -5.63
C LEU A 29 -9.04 -3.20 -4.96
N ILE A 30 -7.97 -3.29 -5.76
CA ILE A 30 -6.63 -3.60 -5.29
C ILE A 30 -5.82 -2.31 -5.24
N LEU A 31 -5.44 -1.86 -4.05
CA LEU A 31 -4.55 -0.72 -3.87
C LEU A 31 -3.13 -1.20 -3.58
N VAL A 32 -2.18 -0.78 -4.42
CA VAL A 32 -0.76 -1.10 -4.29
C VAL A 32 -0.01 0.16 -3.93
N THR A 33 0.56 0.23 -2.73
CA THR A 33 1.38 1.39 -2.33
C THR A 33 2.79 1.30 -2.91
N GLY A 34 3.38 2.46 -3.19
CA GLY A 34 4.83 2.61 -3.29
C GLY A 34 5.51 2.65 -1.92
N TYR A 35 6.79 3.02 -1.93
CA TYR A 35 7.60 3.26 -0.74
C TYR A 35 7.96 4.76 -0.64
N PRO A 36 8.02 5.33 0.59
CA PRO A 36 8.53 6.69 0.78
C PRO A 36 10.03 6.74 0.51
N TYR A 37 10.55 7.94 0.25
CA TYR A 37 12.00 8.14 0.31
C TYR A 37 12.50 7.86 1.71
N LEU A 38 13.64 7.16 1.80
CA LEU A 38 14.11 6.65 3.08
C LEU A 38 14.81 7.74 3.89
N PHE A 39 15.52 8.64 3.20
CA PHE A 39 16.35 9.66 3.81
C PHE A 39 16.02 11.05 3.29
N GLU A 40 16.12 12.03 4.17
CA GLU A 40 16.19 13.43 3.77
C GLU A 40 17.54 13.63 3.06
N THR A 41 17.56 14.36 1.94
CA THR A 41 18.80 14.59 1.21
C THR A 41 19.70 15.54 2.01
N PRO A 42 20.87 15.09 2.51
CA PRO A 42 21.72 15.94 3.34
C PRO A 42 22.55 16.89 2.47
N ALA A 43 23.28 17.81 3.12
CA ALA A 43 24.31 18.59 2.45
C ALA A 43 25.36 17.69 1.78
N ALA A 44 25.90 18.11 0.65
CA ALA A 44 26.91 17.34 -0.12
C ALA A 44 28.21 17.05 0.65
N THR A 45 28.47 17.78 1.75
CA THR A 45 29.60 17.55 2.65
C THR A 45 29.37 16.38 3.62
N ASN A 46 28.16 15.83 3.69
CA ASN A 46 27.87 14.67 4.52
C ASN A 46 28.63 13.44 3.97
N PRO A 47 29.40 12.71 4.79
CA PRO A 47 30.19 11.56 4.33
C PRO A 47 29.33 10.44 3.71
N ASN A 48 28.04 10.38 4.04
CA ASN A 48 27.08 9.40 3.52
C ASN A 48 26.24 9.92 2.35
N PHE A 49 26.49 11.14 1.84
CA PHE A 49 25.66 11.79 0.82
C PHE A 49 25.44 10.89 -0.41
N SER A 50 26.50 10.31 -0.96
CA SER A 50 26.42 9.46 -2.15
C SER A 50 25.58 8.20 -1.90
N THR A 51 25.72 7.58 -0.73
CA THR A 51 24.93 6.41 -0.33
C THR A 51 23.46 6.77 -0.16
N ILE A 52 23.14 7.88 0.52
CA ILE A 52 21.77 8.35 0.73
C ILE A 52 21.08 8.63 -0.61
N VAL A 53 21.75 9.37 -1.51
CA VAL A 53 21.23 9.65 -2.85
C VAL A 53 20.99 8.36 -3.63
N ALA A 54 21.92 7.41 -3.58
CA ALA A 54 21.77 6.12 -4.27
C ALA A 54 20.59 5.30 -3.73
N ILE A 55 20.33 5.33 -2.42
CA ILE A 55 19.19 4.65 -1.80
C ILE A 55 17.87 5.28 -2.26
N ASN A 56 17.74 6.61 -2.18
CA ASN A 56 16.52 7.28 -2.64
C ASN A 56 16.28 7.06 -4.16
N GLN A 57 17.34 7.05 -4.97
CA GLN A 57 17.23 6.71 -6.40
C GLN A 57 16.78 5.26 -6.61
N ALA A 58 17.25 4.31 -5.79
CA ALA A 58 16.77 2.95 -5.82
C ALA A 58 15.28 2.86 -5.45
N THR A 59 14.82 3.64 -4.48
CA THR A 59 13.38 3.78 -4.16
C THR A 59 12.60 4.31 -5.35
N THR A 60 13.09 5.35 -6.05
CA THR A 60 12.44 5.85 -7.28
C THR A 60 12.30 4.73 -8.32
N ALA A 61 13.36 3.96 -8.57
CA ALA A 61 13.33 2.87 -9.53
C ALA A 61 12.39 1.72 -9.13
N LEU A 62 12.32 1.41 -7.83
CA LEU A 62 11.38 0.44 -7.27
C LEU A 62 9.93 0.89 -7.48
N ASN A 63 9.60 2.12 -7.07
CA ASN A 63 8.27 2.70 -7.24
C ASN A 63 7.85 2.75 -8.71
N ALA A 64 8.75 3.13 -9.61
CA ALA A 64 8.49 3.11 -11.05
C ALA A 64 8.19 1.69 -11.58
N THR A 65 8.88 0.68 -11.07
CA THR A 65 8.63 -0.73 -11.43
C THR A 65 7.25 -1.17 -10.95
N ILE A 66 6.89 -0.85 -9.71
CA ILE A 66 5.57 -1.16 -9.13
C ILE A 66 4.46 -0.50 -9.94
N ALA A 67 4.56 0.82 -10.16
CA ALA A 67 3.58 1.59 -10.91
C ALA A 67 3.44 1.09 -12.35
N GLY A 68 4.54 0.73 -13.02
CA GLY A 68 4.51 0.16 -14.37
C GLY A 68 3.78 -1.18 -14.46
N VAL A 69 3.98 -2.06 -13.47
CA VAL A 69 3.26 -3.35 -13.41
C VAL A 69 1.77 -3.13 -13.13
N VAL A 70 1.43 -2.23 -12.20
CA VAL A 70 0.04 -1.86 -11.91
C VAL A 70 -0.63 -1.32 -13.17
N GLY A 71 -0.01 -0.37 -13.87
CA GLY A 71 -0.54 0.19 -15.12
C GLY A 71 -0.73 -0.86 -16.21
N THR A 72 0.16 -1.86 -16.30
CA THR A 72 0.01 -2.98 -17.24
C THR A 72 -1.23 -3.82 -16.93
N LEU A 73 -1.48 -4.14 -15.66
CA LEU A 73 -2.65 -4.93 -15.25
C LEU A 73 -3.94 -4.12 -15.33
N GLN A 74 -3.89 -2.84 -15.01
CA GLN A 74 -5.02 -1.93 -15.18
C GLN A 74 -5.43 -1.86 -16.65
N ALA A 75 -4.48 -1.74 -17.58
CA ALA A 75 -4.74 -1.79 -19.02
C ALA A 75 -5.32 -3.15 -19.50
N ALA A 76 -5.05 -4.23 -18.75
CA ALA A 76 -5.64 -5.56 -18.98
C ALA A 76 -7.03 -5.75 -18.32
N GLY A 77 -7.58 -4.70 -17.68
CA GLY A 77 -8.91 -4.72 -17.07
C GLY A 77 -8.97 -5.15 -15.61
N VAL A 78 -7.82 -5.27 -14.93
CA VAL A 78 -7.79 -5.51 -13.48
C VAL A 78 -8.16 -4.22 -12.74
N ASN A 79 -9.05 -4.31 -11.74
CA ASN A 79 -9.39 -3.19 -10.86
C ASN A 79 -8.28 -2.96 -9.81
N ILE A 80 -7.17 -2.38 -10.26
CA ILE A 80 -5.95 -2.16 -9.48
C ILE A 80 -5.45 -0.73 -9.68
N GLU A 81 -4.99 -0.10 -8.59
CA GLU A 81 -4.45 1.25 -8.60
C GLU A 81 -3.15 1.34 -7.80
N TYR A 82 -2.25 2.22 -8.26
CA TYR A 82 -0.98 2.52 -7.61
C TYR A 82 -1.17 3.75 -6.73
N VAL A 83 -0.79 3.64 -5.45
CA VAL A 83 -0.87 4.73 -4.48
C VAL A 83 0.56 5.21 -4.18
N ASP A 84 0.88 6.40 -4.66
CA ASP A 84 2.14 7.06 -4.31
C ASP A 84 2.08 7.62 -2.90
N VAL A 85 2.99 7.19 -2.04
CA VAL A 85 3.07 7.62 -0.64
C VAL A 85 4.22 8.60 -0.40
N THR A 86 5.02 8.92 -1.41
CA THR A 86 6.18 9.82 -1.25
C THR A 86 5.77 11.19 -0.74
N ALA A 87 4.67 11.75 -1.25
CA ALA A 87 4.13 13.03 -0.79
C ALA A 87 3.68 13.02 0.69
N ALA A 88 3.22 11.88 1.21
CA ALA A 88 2.80 11.75 2.61
C ALA A 88 3.99 11.69 3.59
N PHE A 89 5.20 11.49 3.07
CA PHE A 89 6.45 11.38 3.83
C PHE A 89 7.44 12.51 3.54
N ASP A 90 7.10 13.45 2.65
CA ASP A 90 7.95 14.58 2.30
C ASP A 90 8.24 15.43 3.55
N GLY A 91 9.53 15.60 3.88
CA GLY A 91 9.98 16.28 5.09
C GLY A 91 9.88 15.44 6.38
N HIS A 92 9.60 14.13 6.25
CA HIS A 92 9.47 13.18 7.35
C HIS A 92 10.36 11.93 7.16
N GLU A 93 11.35 11.99 6.27
CA GLU A 93 12.31 10.91 6.05
C GLU A 93 13.35 10.82 7.19
N ILE A 94 14.20 9.78 7.19
CA ILE A 94 15.31 9.69 8.14
C ILE A 94 16.27 10.88 7.91
N GLY A 95 16.51 11.66 8.96
CA GLY A 95 17.33 12.88 8.91
C GLY A 95 16.50 14.14 9.16
N SER A 96 15.18 14.08 8.89
CA SER A 96 14.26 15.19 9.12
C SER A 96 14.05 15.49 10.61
N ALA A 97 13.44 16.66 10.89
CA ALA A 97 13.13 17.08 12.25
C ALA A 97 12.05 16.22 12.93
N VAL A 98 11.12 15.64 12.16
CA VAL A 98 10.02 14.81 12.67
C VAL A 98 9.92 13.54 11.82
N PRO A 99 10.84 12.57 11.98
CA PRO A 99 10.88 11.41 11.10
C PRO A 99 9.69 10.49 11.32
N PHE A 100 9.10 10.01 10.23
CA PHE A 100 8.06 8.98 10.19
C PHE A 100 8.64 7.58 10.01
N ILE A 101 9.96 7.46 9.91
CA ILE A 101 10.68 6.20 9.68
C ILE A 101 11.68 5.99 10.82
N ASN A 102 11.72 4.78 11.36
CA ASN A 102 12.70 4.42 12.40
C ASN A 102 14.09 4.33 11.77
N SER A 103 15.08 5.02 12.35
CA SER A 103 16.45 5.04 11.81
C SER A 103 17.35 3.90 12.33
N THR A 104 16.98 3.28 13.45
CA THR A 104 17.76 2.27 14.14
C THR A 104 16.85 1.28 14.88
N GLY A 105 17.44 0.22 15.44
CA GLY A 105 16.72 -0.78 16.23
C GLY A 105 16.13 -1.90 15.39
N PRO A 106 15.31 -2.79 16.00
CA PRO A 106 14.72 -3.94 15.31
C PRO A 106 13.77 -3.53 14.18
N ASP A 107 13.14 -2.35 14.29
CA ASP A 107 12.20 -1.81 13.31
C ASP A 107 12.86 -0.80 12.37
N ALA A 108 14.20 -0.78 12.29
CA ALA A 108 14.92 0.14 11.42
C ALA A 108 14.40 0.08 9.98
N PHE A 109 14.29 1.26 9.36
CA PHE A 109 13.80 1.48 8.01
C PHE A 109 12.31 1.16 7.78
N HIS A 110 11.56 0.87 8.85
CA HIS A 110 10.10 0.76 8.80
C HIS A 110 9.44 2.06 9.27
N PRO A 111 8.23 2.36 8.79
CA PRO A 111 7.42 3.44 9.35
C PRO A 111 7.26 3.28 10.88
N ASN A 112 7.27 4.39 11.60
CA ASN A 112 6.81 4.42 12.99
C ASN A 112 5.29 4.63 13.04
N ALA A 113 4.73 4.79 14.24
CA ALA A 113 3.28 4.99 14.39
C ALA A 113 2.73 6.16 13.55
N ALA A 114 3.45 7.28 13.46
CA ALA A 114 3.04 8.43 12.64
C ALA A 114 3.16 8.12 11.14
N GLY A 115 4.21 7.41 10.73
CA GLY A 115 4.35 6.95 9.34
C GLY A 115 3.24 5.99 8.91
N TYR A 116 2.80 5.07 9.78
CA TYR A 116 1.65 4.21 9.47
C TYR A 116 0.33 4.99 9.36
N VAL A 117 0.16 6.06 10.15
CA VAL A 117 -0.98 6.97 9.97
C VAL A 117 -0.91 7.68 8.61
N ALA A 118 0.28 8.11 8.18
CA ALA A 118 0.46 8.71 6.86
C ALA A 118 0.13 7.74 5.71
N TYR A 119 0.55 6.48 5.82
CA TYR A 119 0.16 5.41 4.89
C TYR A 119 -1.35 5.21 4.84
N ALA A 120 -2.01 5.12 6.00
CA ALA A 120 -3.46 4.96 6.07
C ALA A 120 -4.19 6.12 5.40
N ALA A 121 -3.77 7.36 5.65
CA ALA A 121 -4.36 8.54 5.01
C ALA A 121 -4.20 8.54 3.49
N ALA A 122 -3.02 8.14 2.97
CA ALA A 122 -2.79 8.02 1.53
C ALA A 122 -3.69 6.96 0.88
N LEU A 123 -3.89 5.83 1.55
CA LEU A 123 -4.80 4.77 1.10
C LEU A 123 -6.26 5.21 1.15
N GLU A 124 -6.69 5.87 2.22
CA GLU A 124 -8.04 6.41 2.35
C GLU A 124 -8.37 7.42 1.25
N ALA A 125 -7.41 8.27 0.89
CA ALA A 125 -7.57 9.23 -0.21
C ALA A 125 -7.70 8.57 -1.59
N ALA A 126 -7.16 7.35 -1.76
CA ALA A 126 -7.25 6.57 -2.98
C ALA A 126 -8.52 5.70 -3.05
N LEU A 127 -9.26 5.55 -1.96
CA LEU A 127 -10.54 4.86 -2.01
C LEU A 127 -11.55 5.70 -2.81
N PRO A 128 -12.36 5.07 -3.66
CA PRO A 128 -13.47 5.75 -4.33
C PRO A 128 -14.32 6.46 -3.27
N THR A 129 -14.51 7.77 -3.43
CA THR A 129 -15.55 8.45 -2.67
C THR A 129 -16.85 7.70 -2.92
N LYS A 130 -17.59 7.34 -1.86
CA LYS A 130 -18.89 6.68 -2.02
C LYS A 130 -19.69 7.48 -3.04
N HIS A 131 -19.99 6.87 -4.19
CA HIS A 131 -20.94 7.42 -5.14
C HIS A 131 -22.16 7.90 -4.36
N GLY A 132 -22.51 9.18 -4.54
CA GLY A 132 -23.55 9.95 -3.85
C GLY A 132 -24.41 9.18 -2.85
N TYR A 133 -24.23 9.46 -1.56
CA TYR A 133 -25.36 9.35 -0.65
C TYR A 133 -26.35 10.42 -1.12
N ASP A 134 -27.38 9.97 -1.82
CA ASP A 134 -28.63 10.69 -1.99
C ASP A 134 -28.99 11.35 -0.66
N THR A 135 -29.14 12.68 -0.65
CA THR A 135 -29.51 13.45 0.55
C THR A 135 -30.97 13.27 0.97
N ASP A 136 -31.71 12.33 0.37
CA ASP A 136 -33.13 12.16 0.63
C ASP A 136 -33.47 11.14 1.75
N ASP A 137 -32.51 10.70 2.57
CA ASP A 137 -32.81 9.78 3.68
C ASP A 137 -33.28 10.49 4.96
N ASN A 138 -34.59 10.73 5.02
CA ASN A 138 -35.34 11.08 6.23
C ASN A 138 -35.40 9.90 7.25
N ARG A 139 -34.25 9.31 7.62
CA ARG A 139 -34.16 8.27 8.66
C ARG A 139 -33.68 8.87 9.99
N PRO A 140 -34.48 8.78 11.07
CA PRO A 140 -34.04 9.20 12.38
C PRO A 140 -33.09 8.14 12.96
N GLY A 141 -31.79 8.41 12.93
CA GLY A 141 -30.78 7.54 13.53
C GLY A 141 -29.42 7.64 12.87
N GLY A 142 -28.84 8.84 12.87
CA GLY A 142 -27.48 9.07 12.38
C GLY A 142 -26.44 8.35 13.25
N TRP A 143 -25.67 7.45 12.63
CA TRP A 143 -24.36 7.08 13.16
C TRP A 143 -23.36 8.05 12.53
N GLY A 144 -23.01 9.06 13.32
CA GLY A 144 -21.92 9.98 12.99
C GLY A 144 -20.59 9.25 12.83
N ALA A 145 -19.69 9.88 12.09
CA ALA A 145 -18.29 9.50 11.86
C ALA A 145 -17.71 8.54 12.93
N GLY A 146 -17.79 7.24 12.65
CA GLY A 146 -17.29 6.18 13.50
C GLY A 146 -16.05 5.58 12.87
N ALA A 147 -14.93 5.69 13.59
CA ALA A 147 -13.62 5.12 13.32
C ALA A 147 -13.61 3.93 12.35
N ALA A 148 -12.79 4.01 11.30
CA ALA A 148 -12.35 2.84 10.55
C ALA A 148 -11.59 1.92 11.53
N HIS A 149 -12.31 0.94 12.09
CA HIS A 149 -11.71 -0.19 12.78
C HIS A 149 -11.00 -1.04 11.71
N LEU A 150 -9.73 -0.73 11.45
CA LEU A 150 -8.84 -1.59 10.70
C LEU A 150 -8.61 -2.85 11.54
N SER A 151 -9.38 -3.90 11.27
CA SER A 151 -9.06 -5.24 11.76
C SER A 151 -7.76 -5.69 11.08
N CYS A 152 -6.66 -5.65 11.83
CA CYS A 152 -5.40 -6.26 11.44
C CYS A 152 -5.57 -7.79 11.42
N SER A 153 -6.13 -8.32 10.33
CA SER A 153 -6.23 -9.76 10.12
C SER A 153 -4.82 -10.30 9.84
N ARG A 154 -4.27 -11.04 10.80
CA ARG A 154 -3.01 -11.77 10.66
C ARG A 154 -3.09 -12.74 9.49
N TRP A 155 -2.39 -12.44 8.39
CA TRP A 155 -2.13 -13.40 7.32
C TRP A 155 -0.85 -14.17 7.65
N THR A 156 -0.99 -15.43 8.07
CA THR A 156 0.15 -16.36 8.12
C THR A 156 0.33 -17.01 6.75
N LEU A 157 1.31 -16.56 5.97
CA LEU A 157 1.86 -17.34 4.86
C LEU A 157 2.92 -18.28 5.41
N GLY A 158 2.68 -19.59 5.26
CA GLY A 158 3.57 -20.63 5.75
C GLY A 158 4.85 -20.77 4.93
N GLY A 159 5.95 -21.03 5.63
CA GLY A 159 7.06 -21.87 5.13
C GLY A 159 8.24 -21.17 4.43
N GLY A 160 9.38 -21.07 5.14
CA GLY A 160 10.72 -21.15 4.54
C GLY A 160 11.34 -19.84 4.02
N ARG A 161 11.91 -19.03 4.92
CA ARG A 161 12.48 -17.70 4.62
C ARG A 161 13.85 -17.79 3.94
N SER A 162 14.04 -17.01 2.88
CA SER A 162 15.37 -16.59 2.40
C SER A 162 15.43 -15.06 2.28
N VAL A 163 16.64 -14.50 2.23
CA VAL A 163 16.94 -13.05 2.37
C VAL A 163 16.29 -12.14 1.30
N VAL A 164 15.52 -12.70 0.37
CA VAL A 164 14.81 -12.02 -0.71
C VAL A 164 13.32 -11.74 -0.38
N ASP A 165 12.84 -12.21 0.77
CA ASP A 165 11.45 -12.08 1.22
C ASP A 165 11.12 -10.75 1.95
N TRP A 166 12.03 -9.78 1.98
CA TRP A 166 11.87 -8.54 2.76
C TRP A 166 11.15 -7.38 2.06
N PHE A 167 10.67 -7.55 0.81
CA PHE A 167 10.04 -6.47 0.03
C PHE A 167 8.53 -6.61 -0.20
N ALA A 168 7.83 -7.44 0.56
CA ALA A 168 6.39 -7.68 0.33
C ALA A 168 5.55 -7.55 1.60
N ALA A 169 5.08 -6.34 1.87
CA ALA A 169 3.79 -5.98 2.48
C ALA A 169 3.73 -4.44 2.41
N ASP A 170 2.82 -3.80 1.70
CA ASP A 170 1.40 -3.82 2.01
C ASP A 170 0.53 -3.75 0.74
N LEU A 171 -0.27 -4.78 0.54
CA LEU A 171 -1.37 -4.79 -0.43
C LEU A 171 -2.65 -4.61 0.36
N VAL A 172 -3.42 -3.56 0.08
CA VAL A 172 -4.76 -3.40 0.67
C VAL A 172 -5.80 -3.85 -0.35
N VAL A 173 -6.54 -4.91 -0.01
CA VAL A 173 -7.66 -5.42 -0.80
C VAL A 173 -8.95 -4.88 -0.17
N GLY A 174 -9.59 -3.92 -0.83
CA GLY A 174 -10.89 -3.39 -0.40
C GLY A 174 -12.02 -4.32 -0.85
N MET A 175 -12.73 -4.93 0.11
CA MET A 175 -13.99 -5.64 -0.15
C MET A 175 -15.19 -4.74 0.22
N GLU A 176 -15.86 -4.14 -0.76
CA GLU A 176 -17.23 -3.66 -0.55
C GLU A 176 -18.20 -4.83 -0.67
N GLN A 177 -18.53 -5.48 0.46
CA GLN A 177 -19.59 -6.48 0.49
C GLN A 177 -20.97 -5.81 0.56
N ARG A 178 -21.66 -5.72 -0.58
CA ARG A 178 -23.14 -5.74 -0.59
C ARG A 178 -23.61 -7.18 -0.74
N LEU A 179 -23.74 -7.87 0.39
CA LEU A 179 -24.57 -9.07 0.51
C LEU A 179 -25.46 -8.90 1.75
N VAL A 180 -26.56 -8.18 1.57
CA VAL A 180 -27.74 -8.35 2.42
C VAL A 180 -28.40 -9.64 1.95
N GLU A 181 -28.23 -10.69 2.75
CA GLU A 181 -29.24 -11.70 3.07
C GLU A 181 -30.12 -12.22 1.92
N GLN A 182 -29.73 -13.35 1.35
CA GLN A 182 -30.67 -14.30 0.74
C GLN A 182 -30.52 -15.65 1.45
N VAL A 183 -31.02 -15.71 2.67
CA VAL A 183 -31.42 -16.98 3.30
C VAL A 183 -32.90 -17.16 2.95
N PRO A 184 -33.30 -18.18 2.18
CA PRO A 184 -34.71 -18.48 2.02
C PRO A 184 -35.27 -18.98 3.36
N ASP A 185 -36.36 -18.34 3.79
CA ASP A 185 -37.20 -18.74 4.93
C ASP A 185 -37.49 -20.25 4.88
N VAL A 186 -37.15 -20.95 5.96
CA VAL A 186 -37.72 -22.27 6.26
C VAL A 186 -38.70 -22.06 7.41
N ALA A 187 -39.98 -21.97 7.06
CA ALA A 187 -41.10 -21.91 8.00
C ALA A 187 -41.19 -23.20 8.86
N PRO A 188 -41.74 -23.11 10.09
CA PRO A 188 -41.67 -24.18 11.07
C PRO A 188 -42.74 -25.27 10.85
N ALA A 189 -42.37 -26.50 11.24
CA ALA A 189 -43.28 -27.59 11.58
C ALA A 189 -42.83 -28.21 12.90
#